data_AF-A0A9P8BL88-F1
#
_entry.id   AF-A0A9P8BL88-F1
#
_cell.length_a   1.000
_cell.length_b   1.000
_cell.length_c   1.000
_cell.angle_alpha   90.00
_cell.angle_beta   90.00
_cell.angle_gamma   90.00
#
_symmetry.space_group_name_H-M   'P 1'
#
loop_
_entity.id
_entity.type
_entity.pdbx_description
1 polymer ?
#
loop_
_entity_poly.entity_id
_entity_poly.type
_entity_poly.pdbx_seq_one_letter_code
_entity_poly.pdbx_strand_id
1 'polypeptide(L)'
;MGADSLVFLDEMTFLLPRRAGMPPTDLSLDVYKFHRSPLARDDPATEHRGAVCIGTFQFPDIPNRVTAMTRSRARCEPALSYRRTPAKRTSILTSPEEMFRPSQSSRIITLSFGTRRHAGGQVHAQEYTVIISAEGIRRLAVDLKATDSDDTPVIPVPWCEWGPYTTRWFNEGTQTHWICYSFGSRFIRRKAGQSQGRLELFDFNPGPIHGDSNLGVDETGSDYGVKILKEPSVMRSPEWAGTFDSSLPCRHTTTKGGTKARVSAVMIDQERVIVVAEDRQDLSNSNFHVLNI
;
A
#
# COMPACT_ATOMS: atom_id res chain seq x y z
N MET A 1 20.28 -3.54 5.41
CA MET A 1 18.91 -3.41 4.86
C MET A 1 18.63 -4.68 4.09
N GLY A 2 17.48 -5.35 4.30
CA GLY A 2 17.04 -6.40 3.39
C GLY A 2 16.60 -5.75 2.06
N ALA A 3 16.78 -6.45 0.94
CA ALA A 3 16.38 -5.97 -0.39
C ALA A 3 14.85 -5.77 -0.57
N ASP A 4 14.06 -6.15 0.44
CA ASP A 4 12.60 -6.28 0.38
C ASP A 4 11.80 -4.96 0.52
N SER A 5 12.47 -3.81 0.44
CA SER A 5 11.83 -2.50 0.66
C SER A 5 11.84 -1.57 -0.55
N LEU A 6 12.42 -1.98 -1.68
CA LEU A 6 12.46 -1.17 -2.89
C LEU A 6 11.10 -1.19 -3.61
N VAL A 7 10.54 -0.02 -3.91
CA VAL A 7 9.24 0.09 -4.58
C VAL A 7 9.31 0.99 -5.80
N PHE A 8 8.97 0.48 -6.98
CA PHE A 8 8.92 1.30 -8.19
C PHE A 8 7.58 2.03 -8.32
N LEU A 9 7.66 3.36 -8.42
CA LEU A 9 6.52 4.21 -8.79
C LEU A 9 6.30 4.18 -10.29
N ASP A 10 7.37 4.20 -11.07
CA ASP A 10 7.38 4.08 -12.52
C ASP A 10 8.71 3.49 -12.97
N GLU A 11 8.99 3.51 -14.28
CA GLU A 11 10.22 2.97 -14.85
C GLU A 11 11.50 3.68 -14.36
N MET A 12 11.40 4.94 -13.95
CA MET A 12 12.55 5.78 -13.60
C MET A 12 12.54 6.23 -12.14
N THR A 13 11.43 6.06 -11.42
CA THR A 13 11.24 6.59 -10.07
C THR A 13 10.94 5.43 -9.13
N PHE A 14 11.69 5.35 -8.03
CA PHE A 14 11.46 4.36 -6.97
C PHE A 14 11.48 5.00 -5.59
N LEU A 15 10.97 4.27 -4.62
CA LEU A 15 10.86 4.66 -3.24
C LEU A 15 11.69 3.72 -2.38
N LEU A 16 12.33 4.31 -1.38
CA LEU A 16 13.09 3.58 -0.38
C LEU A 16 12.63 4.02 1.01
N PRO A 17 11.92 3.15 1.75
CA PRO A 17 11.65 3.39 3.16
C PRO A 17 12.97 3.48 3.90
N ARG A 18 13.22 4.64 4.50
CA ARG A 18 14.44 4.92 5.22
C ARG A 18 14.17 4.99 6.72
N ARG A 19 15.22 4.67 7.46
CA ARG A 19 15.33 4.82 8.90
C ARG A 19 16.53 5.69 9.15
N ALA A 20 16.33 6.87 9.71
CA ALA A 20 17.44 7.69 10.16
C ALA A 20 17.63 7.50 11.67
N GLY A 21 18.90 7.48 12.10
CA GLY A 21 19.27 7.48 13.51
C GLY A 21 19.27 6.13 14.21
N MET A 22 20.04 6.05 15.29
CA MET A 22 19.98 5.02 16.31
C MET A 22 19.83 5.73 17.66
N PRO A 23 18.69 5.61 18.36
CA PRO A 23 17.49 4.85 17.97
C PRO A 23 16.77 5.47 16.75
N PRO A 24 16.10 4.66 15.92
CA PRO A 24 15.40 5.15 14.74
C PRO A 24 14.08 5.82 15.16
N THR A 25 14.13 7.13 15.39
CA THR A 25 12.95 7.97 15.69
C THR A 25 12.25 8.42 14.41
N ASP A 26 13.00 8.48 13.30
CA ASP A 26 12.55 9.12 12.08
C ASP A 26 12.27 8.04 11.04
N LEU A 27 10.97 7.84 10.77
CA LEU A 27 10.49 7.07 9.64
C LEU A 27 10.32 8.02 8.45
N SER A 28 10.94 7.70 7.33
CA SER A 28 10.80 8.48 6.10
C SER A 28 10.70 7.59 4.87
N LEU A 29 10.21 8.16 3.78
CA LEU A 29 10.16 7.53 2.47
C LEU A 29 10.93 8.41 1.48
N ASP A 30 12.11 7.96 1.10
CA ASP A 30 12.95 8.67 0.16
C ASP A 30 12.51 8.32 -1.27
N VAL A 31 12.46 9.32 -2.14
CA VAL A 31 12.11 9.16 -3.56
C VAL A 31 13.35 9.35 -4.39
N TYR A 32 13.66 8.35 -5.19
CA TYR A 32 14.81 8.33 -6.06
C TYR A 32 14.37 8.35 -7.51
N LYS A 33 15.13 9.05 -8.34
CA LYS A 33 14.95 9.13 -9.79
C LYS A 33 16.23 8.72 -10.48
N PHE A 34 16.14 7.82 -11.44
CA PHE A 34 17.24 7.52 -12.34
C PHE A 34 17.39 8.62 -13.38
N HIS A 35 18.62 9.01 -13.65
CA HIS A 35 18.94 9.90 -14.75
C HIS A 35 18.75 9.16 -16.07
N ARG A 36 17.85 9.64 -16.93
CA ARG A 36 17.89 9.29 -18.36
C ARG A 36 18.99 10.15 -18.99
N SER A 37 20.24 9.75 -18.82
CA SER A 37 21.23 10.21 -19.80
C SER A 37 20.89 9.47 -21.09
N PRO A 38 20.55 10.15 -22.20
CA PRO A 38 20.60 9.49 -23.50
C PRO A 38 22.03 8.96 -23.60
N LEU A 39 22.19 7.63 -23.56
CA LEU A 39 23.47 6.98 -23.77
C LEU A 39 23.97 7.47 -25.13
N ALA A 40 24.75 8.55 -25.13
CA ALA A 40 25.49 8.97 -26.28
C ALA A 40 26.39 7.78 -26.58
N ARG A 41 26.10 7.09 -27.68
CA ARG A 41 26.66 5.77 -28.00
C ARG A 41 28.18 5.77 -28.12
N ASP A 42 28.81 6.94 -28.13
CA ASP A 42 30.18 7.13 -28.55
C ASP A 42 31.11 7.68 -27.45
N ASP A 43 30.62 7.91 -26.22
CA ASP A 43 31.50 8.30 -25.11
C ASP A 43 31.60 7.22 -24.01
N PRO A 44 32.64 6.38 -24.02
CA PRO A 44 32.89 5.39 -22.98
C PRO A 44 33.21 6.02 -21.61
N ALA A 45 33.38 7.34 -21.53
CA ALA A 45 33.54 8.09 -20.28
C ALA A 45 32.21 8.62 -19.71
N THR A 46 31.06 8.32 -20.33
CA THR A 46 29.76 8.70 -19.75
C THR A 46 29.52 7.88 -18.48
N GLU A 47 29.98 8.39 -17.33
CA GLU A 47 29.73 7.78 -16.03
C GLU A 47 28.22 7.55 -15.87
N HIS A 48 27.85 6.31 -15.56
CA HIS A 48 26.48 5.97 -15.20
C HIS A 48 26.11 6.76 -13.95
N ARG A 49 25.45 7.91 -14.12
CA ARG A 49 24.86 8.64 -13.01
C ARG A 49 23.81 7.74 -12.37
N GLY A 50 24.08 7.35 -11.12
CA GLY A 50 23.17 6.53 -10.33
C GLY A 50 21.83 7.23 -10.09
N ALA A 51 20.96 6.57 -9.32
CA ALA A 51 19.73 7.20 -8.87
C ALA A 51 20.03 8.35 -7.90
N VAL A 52 19.32 9.47 -8.05
CA VAL A 52 19.44 10.63 -7.16
C VAL A 52 18.17 10.76 -6.32
N CYS A 53 18.34 11.05 -5.03
CA CYS A 53 17.22 11.31 -4.13
C CYS A 53 16.65 12.69 -4.45
N ILE A 54 15.40 12.75 -4.88
CA ILE A 54 14.72 13.99 -5.26
C ILE A 54 13.83 14.54 -4.13
N GLY A 55 13.65 13.80 -3.04
CA GLY A 55 12.94 14.27 -1.86
C GLY A 55 12.70 13.18 -0.82
N THR A 56 12.37 13.62 0.40
CA THR A 56 12.16 12.75 1.55
C THR A 56 10.81 13.05 2.19
N PHE A 57 9.89 12.09 2.14
CA PHE A 57 8.55 12.20 2.70
C PHE A 57 8.58 11.74 4.17
N GLN A 58 8.33 12.67 5.09
CA GLN A 58 8.41 12.41 6.52
C GLN A 58 7.09 11.85 7.07
N PHE A 59 7.19 10.80 7.88
CA PHE A 59 6.06 10.29 8.66
C PHE A 59 5.87 11.11 9.95
N PRO A 60 4.75 10.94 10.66
CA PRO A 60 4.56 11.55 11.98
C PRO A 60 5.64 11.08 12.97
N ASP A 61 5.99 11.95 13.92
CA ASP A 61 7.07 11.67 14.86
C ASP A 61 6.75 10.50 15.79
N ILE A 62 7.74 9.61 15.94
CA ILE A 62 7.75 8.53 16.93
C ILE A 62 8.53 9.03 18.15
N PRO A 63 7.91 9.14 19.35
CA PRO A 63 8.61 9.59 20.53
C PRO A 63 9.82 8.71 20.87
N ASN A 64 10.89 9.32 21.40
CA ASN A 64 12.16 8.67 21.75
C ASN A 64 12.06 7.43 22.68
N ARG A 65 10.90 7.16 23.27
CA ARG A 65 10.64 6.01 24.15
C ARG A 65 10.11 4.77 23.41
N VAL A 66 9.93 4.87 22.09
CA VAL A 66 9.39 3.82 21.24
C VAL A 66 10.44 3.47 20.20
N THR A 67 10.85 2.21 20.17
CA THR A 67 11.76 1.72 19.15
C THR A 67 10.92 1.26 17.96
N ALA A 68 11.05 1.93 16.82
CA ALA A 68 10.50 1.39 15.58
C ALA A 68 11.20 0.05 15.26
N MET A 69 10.42 -1.01 15.07
CA MET A 69 10.85 -2.29 14.53
C MET A 69 10.34 -2.46 13.11
N THR A 70 11.23 -2.32 12.14
CA THR A 70 10.84 -2.28 10.74
C THR A 70 11.28 -3.58 10.13
N ARG A 71 10.31 -4.47 9.99
CA ARG A 71 10.24 -5.28 8.80
C ARG A 71 9.47 -4.45 7.77
N SER A 72 10.09 -3.39 7.23
CA SER A 72 9.49 -2.58 6.15
C SER A 72 9.34 -3.51 4.99
N ARG A 73 8.12 -3.97 4.79
CA ARG A 73 7.73 -4.65 3.57
C ARG A 73 7.01 -3.60 2.78
N ALA A 74 7.64 -3.24 1.67
CA ALA A 74 7.10 -2.29 0.75
C ALA A 74 6.74 -3.08 -0.50
N ARG A 75 5.46 -3.11 -0.85
CA ARG A 75 4.96 -3.88 -1.99
C ARG A 75 4.25 -2.97 -2.95
N CYS A 76 4.65 -3.06 -4.22
CA CYS A 76 3.94 -2.57 -5.38
C CYS A 76 4.15 -3.63 -6.46
N GLU A 77 3.06 -4.07 -7.07
CA GLU A 77 3.14 -4.87 -8.30
C GLU A 77 3.97 -4.07 -9.32
N PRO A 78 4.98 -4.69 -9.97
CA PRO A 78 5.74 -4.01 -10.99
C PRO A 78 4.76 -3.47 -12.03
N ALA A 79 5.04 -2.26 -12.54
CA ALA A 79 4.38 -1.79 -13.74
C ALA A 79 4.81 -2.76 -14.84
N LEU A 80 4.05 -3.84 -15.05
CA LEU A 80 4.27 -4.71 -16.18
C LEU A 80 4.13 -3.80 -17.39
N SER A 81 5.26 -3.49 -18.02
CA SER A 81 5.33 -2.88 -19.33
C SER A 81 4.80 -3.93 -20.28
N TYR A 82 3.47 -4.11 -20.26
CA TYR A 82 2.77 -4.85 -21.28
C TYR A 82 3.11 -4.11 -22.56
N ARG A 83 4.07 -4.66 -23.31
CA ARG A 83 4.27 -4.36 -24.71
C ARG A 83 2.88 -4.50 -25.29
N ARG A 84 2.22 -3.36 -25.54
CA ARG A 84 1.04 -3.32 -26.38
C ARG A 84 1.51 -3.89 -27.70
N THR A 85 1.33 -5.18 -27.92
CA THR A 85 1.18 -5.69 -29.27
C THR A 85 0.05 -4.85 -29.84
N PRO A 86 0.27 -4.08 -30.92
CA PRO A 86 -0.73 -3.20 -31.48
C PRO A 86 -1.84 -4.06 -32.07
N ALA A 87 -2.77 -4.53 -31.23
CA ALA A 87 -4.01 -5.10 -31.67
C ALA A 87 -4.82 -3.96 -32.28
N LYS A 88 -5.25 -4.14 -33.53
CA LYS A 88 -6.04 -3.18 -34.30
C LYS A 88 -7.18 -2.64 -33.44
N ARG A 89 -7.15 -1.33 -33.17
CA ARG A 89 -8.21 -0.55 -32.53
C ARG A 89 -9.50 -0.70 -33.34
N THR A 90 -10.36 -1.62 -32.94
CA THR A 90 -11.76 -1.62 -33.35
C THR A 90 -12.63 -1.85 -32.13
N SER A 91 -13.52 -0.88 -31.88
CA SER A 91 -14.54 -0.76 -30.84
C SER A 91 -14.14 -0.06 -29.53
N ILE A 92 -15.01 0.89 -29.14
CA ILE A 92 -14.96 1.82 -28.01
C ILE A 92 -15.68 1.23 -26.78
N LEU A 93 -16.04 -0.06 -26.82
CA LEU A 93 -16.49 -0.78 -25.65
C LEU A 93 -15.24 -1.14 -24.85
N THR A 94 -14.99 -0.41 -23.76
CA THR A 94 -14.07 -0.84 -22.70
C THR A 94 -14.42 -2.28 -22.38
N SER A 95 -13.58 -3.21 -22.83
CA SER A 95 -13.82 -4.62 -22.58
C SER A 95 -13.85 -4.83 -21.05
N PRO A 96 -14.60 -5.81 -20.55
CA PRO A 96 -14.58 -6.17 -19.13
C PRO A 96 -13.14 -6.32 -18.60
N GLU A 97 -12.20 -6.76 -19.45
CA GLU A 97 -10.78 -6.88 -19.13
C GLU A 97 -10.08 -5.55 -18.81
N GLU A 98 -10.48 -4.42 -19.41
CA GLU A 98 -9.88 -3.11 -19.09
C GLU A 98 -10.39 -2.52 -17.76
N MET A 99 -11.59 -2.90 -17.32
CA MET A 99 -12.20 -2.38 -16.08
C MET A 99 -11.48 -2.87 -14.82
N PHE A 100 -10.86 -4.05 -14.90
CA PHE A 100 -10.21 -4.68 -13.75
C PHE A 100 -8.69 -4.58 -13.77
N ARG A 101 -8.06 -4.13 -14.86
CA ARG A 101 -6.62 -3.89 -14.87
C ARG A 101 -6.34 -2.66 -14.02
N PRO A 102 -5.59 -2.77 -12.90
CA PRO A 102 -5.27 -1.60 -12.12
C PRO A 102 -4.49 -0.65 -13.02
N SER A 103 -5.06 0.53 -13.27
CA SER A 103 -4.32 1.55 -14.01
C SER A 103 -3.01 1.80 -13.27
N GLN A 104 -1.92 2.06 -13.98
CA GLN A 104 -0.64 2.36 -13.31
C GLN A 104 -0.78 3.52 -12.30
N SER A 105 -1.74 4.43 -12.56
CA SER A 105 -2.17 5.55 -11.71
C SER A 105 -3.11 5.18 -10.54
N SER A 106 -3.60 3.95 -10.44
CA SER A 106 -4.46 3.51 -9.33
C SER A 106 -3.75 2.55 -8.38
N ARG A 107 -2.45 2.33 -8.56
CA ARG A 107 -1.68 1.42 -7.70
C ARG A 107 -1.53 1.98 -6.30
N ILE A 108 -1.54 1.08 -5.34
CA ILE A 108 -1.19 1.39 -3.97
C ILE A 108 0.19 0.85 -3.63
N ILE A 109 0.84 1.51 -2.69
CA ILE A 109 2.04 1.03 -2.03
C ILE A 109 1.62 0.63 -0.63
N THR A 110 1.92 -0.60 -0.26
CA THR A 110 1.67 -1.08 1.10
C THR A 110 2.98 -1.03 1.88
N LEU A 111 3.02 -0.23 2.94
CA LEU A 111 4.14 -0.14 3.86
C LEU A 111 3.73 -0.65 5.23
N SER A 112 4.35 -1.73 5.69
CA SER A 112 4.12 -2.26 7.05
C SER A 112 5.34 -2.05 7.94
N PHE A 113 5.14 -1.61 9.18
CA PHE A 113 6.19 -1.55 10.19
C PHE A 113 5.61 -1.73 11.59
N GLY A 114 6.46 -2.18 12.51
CA GLY A 114 6.13 -2.35 13.91
C GLY A 114 6.77 -1.29 14.79
N THR A 115 6.23 -1.11 15.98
CA THR A 115 6.80 -0.31 17.07
C THR A 115 6.87 -1.18 18.32
N ARG A 116 7.92 -1.02 19.10
CA ARG A 116 8.03 -1.59 20.44
C ARG A 116 8.14 -0.48 21.47
N ARG A 117 7.27 -0.54 22.47
CA ARG A 117 7.30 0.35 23.62
C ARG A 117 7.60 -0.44 24.87
N HIS A 118 8.56 0.04 25.65
CA HIS A 118 8.86 -0.50 26.98
C HIS A 118 8.09 0.33 28.02
N ALA A 119 7.17 -0.29 28.74
CA ALA A 119 6.41 0.36 29.81
C ALA A 119 6.24 -0.60 30.99
N GLY A 120 6.73 -0.22 32.18
CA GLY A 120 6.56 -1.01 33.40
C GLY A 120 7.15 -2.43 33.32
N GLY A 121 8.26 -2.62 32.60
CA GLY A 121 8.88 -3.95 32.41
C GLY A 121 8.18 -4.85 31.39
N GLN A 122 7.06 -4.41 30.79
CA GLN A 122 6.38 -5.10 29.70
C GLN A 122 6.79 -4.49 28.35
N VAL A 123 6.89 -5.34 27.32
CA VAL A 123 7.17 -4.93 25.94
C VAL A 123 5.85 -4.96 25.16
N HIS A 124 5.35 -3.79 24.81
CA HIS A 124 4.18 -3.66 23.95
C HIS A 124 4.67 -3.55 22.50
N ALA A 125 4.31 -4.52 21.67
CA ALA A 125 4.54 -4.48 20.23
C ALA A 125 3.23 -4.13 19.53
N GLN A 126 3.30 -3.20 18.59
CA GLN A 126 2.16 -2.75 17.80
C GLN A 126 2.60 -2.67 16.34
N GLU A 127 1.76 -3.14 15.42
CA GLU A 127 2.05 -3.09 14.00
C GLU A 127 1.09 -2.16 13.27
N TYR A 128 1.62 -1.51 12.24
CA TYR A 128 0.92 -0.57 11.40
C TYR A 128 1.11 -0.95 9.95
N THR A 129 0.04 -0.80 9.20
CA THR A 129 0.08 -0.84 7.74
C THR A 129 -0.43 0.50 7.22
N VAL A 130 0.37 1.11 6.36
CA VAL A 130 0.05 2.35 5.67
C VAL A 130 -0.14 2.02 4.20
N ILE A 131 -1.32 2.33 3.69
CA ILE A 131 -1.59 2.30 2.26
C ILE A 131 -1.34 3.69 1.72
N ILE A 132 -0.51 3.78 0.69
CA ILE A 132 -0.10 5.03 0.06
C ILE A 132 -0.52 4.99 -1.41
N SER A 133 -1.16 6.05 -1.90
CA SER A 133 -1.48 6.23 -3.32
C SER A 133 -0.20 6.48 -4.12
N ALA A 134 0.14 5.57 -5.03
CA ALA A 134 1.32 5.74 -5.89
C ALA A 134 1.19 7.00 -6.76
N GLU A 135 -0.01 7.31 -7.25
CA GLU A 135 -0.30 8.51 -8.02
C GLU A 135 -0.19 9.79 -7.18
N GLY A 136 -0.63 9.74 -5.91
CA GLY A 136 -0.47 10.85 -4.98
C GLY A 136 1.00 11.23 -4.81
N ILE A 137 1.86 10.25 -4.54
CA ILE A 137 3.31 10.46 -4.43
C ILE A 137 3.91 10.90 -5.77
N ARG A 138 3.49 10.30 -6.88
CA ARG A 138 3.99 10.65 -8.21
C ARG A 138 3.73 12.13 -8.54
N ARG A 139 2.55 12.66 -8.22
CA ARG A 139 2.20 14.07 -8.42
C ARG A 139 3.13 14.98 -7.62
N LEU A 140 3.29 14.70 -6.33
CA LEU A 140 4.19 15.46 -5.45
C LEU A 140 5.65 15.37 -5.92
N ALA A 141 6.07 14.21 -6.43
CA ALA A 141 7.41 14.02 -6.98
C ALA A 141 7.66 14.78 -8.30
N VAL A 142 6.61 15.11 -9.07
CA VAL A 142 6.77 15.98 -10.26
C VAL A 142 7.13 17.40 -9.84
N ASP A 143 6.50 17.90 -8.77
CA ASP A 143 6.76 19.25 -8.27
C ASP A 143 8.18 19.36 -7.71
N LEU A 144 8.67 18.32 -7.03
CA LEU A 144 10.06 18.24 -6.55
C LEU A 144 11.08 18.27 -7.70
N LYS A 145 10.77 17.61 -8.82
CA LYS A 145 11.64 17.56 -10.02
C LYS A 145 11.77 18.90 -10.75
N ALA A 146 10.90 19.88 -10.51
CA ALA A 146 11.06 21.20 -11.14
C ALA A 146 12.31 21.95 -10.62
N THR A 147 12.89 21.47 -9.51
CA THR A 147 14.02 22.08 -8.79
C THR A 147 15.37 21.41 -9.09
N ASP A 148 15.47 20.59 -10.15
CA ASP A 148 16.58 19.67 -10.50
C ASP A 148 17.88 20.44 -10.91
N SER A 149 18.42 21.27 -10.03
CA SER A 149 19.81 21.72 -10.12
C SER A 149 20.69 20.75 -9.31
N ASP A 150 21.81 20.31 -9.88
CA ASP A 150 22.68 19.23 -9.34
C ASP A 150 23.17 19.48 -7.88
N ASP A 151 23.08 20.71 -7.37
CA ASP A 151 23.48 21.12 -6.01
C ASP A 151 22.30 21.33 -5.04
N THR A 152 21.06 20.99 -5.43
CA THR A 152 19.89 21.28 -4.60
C THR A 152 19.81 20.31 -3.41
N PRO A 153 19.69 20.80 -2.17
CA PRO A 153 19.51 19.92 -1.02
C PRO A 153 18.24 19.08 -1.15
N VAL A 154 18.29 17.83 -0.68
CA VAL A 154 17.13 16.93 -0.63
C VAL A 154 16.01 17.61 0.16
N ILE A 155 14.86 17.81 -0.49
CA ILE A 155 13.73 18.53 0.10
C ILE A 155 12.96 17.60 1.05
N PRO A 156 12.87 17.91 2.36
CA PRO A 156 11.98 17.21 3.27
C PRO A 156 10.54 17.67 3.03
N VAL A 157 9.62 16.71 2.90
CA VAL A 157 8.17 16.96 2.75
C VAL A 157 7.48 16.51 4.04
N PRO A 158 7.00 17.42 4.89
CA PRO A 158 6.41 17.08 6.18
C PRO A 158 5.06 16.36 6.02
N TRP A 159 4.70 15.53 6.99
CA TRP A 159 3.47 14.71 6.94
C TRP A 159 2.22 15.50 6.56
N CYS A 160 2.04 16.70 7.12
CA CYS A 160 0.87 17.54 6.89
C CYS A 160 0.65 17.92 5.42
N GLU A 161 1.71 17.93 4.59
CA GLU A 161 1.62 18.31 3.18
C GLU A 161 1.23 17.13 2.28
N TRP A 162 1.64 15.90 2.60
CA TRP A 162 1.44 14.74 1.72
C TRP A 162 0.56 13.64 2.33
N GLY A 163 0.70 13.39 3.63
CA GLY A 163 0.15 12.23 4.32
C GLY A 163 -1.37 12.17 4.34
N PRO A 164 -2.07 13.21 4.85
CA PRO A 164 -3.52 13.18 5.06
C PRO A 164 -4.33 12.76 3.83
N TYR A 165 -3.94 13.15 2.62
CA TYR A 165 -4.75 12.92 1.42
C TYR A 165 -4.27 11.73 0.58
N THR A 166 -3.01 11.32 0.73
CA THR A 166 -2.43 10.24 -0.07
C THR A 166 -2.34 8.92 0.67
N THR A 167 -2.68 8.89 1.95
CA THR A 167 -2.51 7.70 2.79
C THR A 167 -3.79 7.26 3.48
N ARG A 168 -3.85 5.98 3.84
CA ARG A 168 -4.80 5.42 4.81
C ARG A 168 -4.09 4.45 5.74
N TRP A 169 -4.31 4.63 7.03
CA TRP A 169 -3.65 3.82 8.06
C TRP A 169 -4.53 2.73 8.63
N PHE A 170 -3.88 1.64 9.00
CA PHE A 170 -4.45 0.51 9.66
C PHE A 170 -3.59 0.14 10.87
N ASN A 171 -4.21 0.09 12.04
CA ASN A 171 -3.62 -0.54 13.23
C ASN A 171 -3.84 -2.05 13.10
N GLU A 172 -2.77 -2.82 12.96
CA GLU A 172 -2.79 -4.27 12.94
C GLU A 172 -2.41 -4.80 14.31
N GLY A 173 -3.33 -5.47 15.01
CA GLY A 173 -3.03 -6.06 16.32
C GLY A 173 -1.93 -7.12 16.25
N THR A 174 -1.88 -7.90 15.16
CA THR A 174 -0.82 -8.86 14.84
C THR A 174 -0.72 -9.07 13.32
N GLN A 175 0.49 -9.05 12.77
CA GLN A 175 0.76 -9.24 11.35
C GLN A 175 0.22 -10.59 10.90
N THR A 176 -0.68 -10.55 9.92
CA THR A 176 -0.89 -11.71 9.08
C THR A 176 0.30 -11.85 8.14
N HIS A 177 1.08 -12.92 8.28
CA HIS A 177 2.18 -13.27 7.36
C HIS A 177 1.67 -13.75 5.99
N TRP A 178 0.65 -13.12 5.44
CA TRP A 178 0.13 -13.44 4.13
C TRP A 178 1.12 -12.99 3.06
N ILE A 179 1.28 -13.81 2.03
CA ILE A 179 2.25 -13.54 0.98
C ILE A 179 1.65 -12.59 -0.07
N CYS A 180 0.35 -12.61 -0.37
CA CYS A 180 -0.25 -11.80 -1.43
C CYS A 180 -1.52 -11.08 -0.95
N TYR A 181 -1.36 -10.20 0.05
CA TYR A 181 -2.47 -9.45 0.65
C TYR A 181 -2.70 -8.07 0.01
N SER A 182 -1.95 -7.70 -1.03
CA SER A 182 -2.23 -6.53 -1.86
C SER A 182 -1.94 -6.83 -3.31
N PHE A 183 -2.76 -6.28 -4.21
CA PHE A 183 -2.63 -6.42 -5.66
C PHE A 183 -3.24 -5.19 -6.34
N GLY A 184 -2.49 -4.51 -7.20
CA GLY A 184 -2.98 -3.33 -7.91
C GLY A 184 -3.39 -2.18 -6.97
N SER A 185 -4.69 -1.89 -6.93
CA SER A 185 -5.32 -0.88 -6.06
C SER A 185 -5.95 -1.48 -4.81
N ARG A 186 -5.79 -2.78 -4.57
CA ARG A 186 -6.55 -3.52 -3.55
C ARG A 186 -5.64 -4.03 -2.43
N PHE A 187 -6.19 -4.01 -1.22
CA PHE A 187 -5.55 -4.49 -0.01
C PHE A 187 -6.55 -5.32 0.80
N ILE A 188 -6.15 -6.49 1.28
CA ILE A 188 -6.99 -7.37 2.09
C ILE A 188 -6.33 -7.66 3.43
N ARG A 189 -7.15 -7.65 4.49
CA ARG A 189 -6.71 -8.00 5.83
C ARG A 189 -7.79 -8.78 6.58
N ARG A 190 -7.42 -9.32 7.75
CA ARG A 190 -8.42 -9.77 8.72
C ARG A 190 -9.05 -8.57 9.40
N LYS A 191 -10.32 -8.71 9.76
CA LYS A 191 -10.99 -7.77 10.64
C LYS A 191 -10.32 -7.76 12.01
N ALA A 192 -9.90 -6.59 12.49
CA ALA A 192 -9.27 -6.44 13.79
C ALA A 192 -10.20 -6.88 14.93
N GLY A 193 -9.63 -7.47 15.98
CA GLY A 193 -10.36 -7.88 17.19
C GLY A 193 -11.30 -9.07 17.03
N GLN A 194 -11.31 -9.75 15.87
CA GLN A 194 -12.12 -10.95 15.65
C GLN A 194 -11.24 -12.20 15.51
N SER A 195 -11.55 -13.22 16.29
CA SER A 195 -10.89 -14.54 16.22
C SER A 195 -11.38 -15.39 15.05
N GLN A 196 -12.56 -15.07 14.50
CA GLN A 196 -13.18 -15.74 13.37
C GLN A 196 -12.87 -15.00 12.07
N GLY A 197 -12.59 -15.75 11.00
CA GLY A 197 -11.93 -15.31 9.76
C GLY A 197 -12.71 -14.33 8.87
N ARG A 198 -13.25 -13.24 9.43
CA ARG A 198 -13.80 -12.16 8.63
C ARG A 198 -12.69 -11.42 7.94
N LEU A 199 -12.87 -11.23 6.63
CA LEU A 199 -11.95 -10.52 5.77
C LEU A 199 -12.52 -9.14 5.45
N GLU A 200 -11.60 -8.17 5.39
CA GLU A 200 -11.87 -6.81 4.95
C GLU A 200 -11.01 -6.55 3.71
N LEU A 201 -11.68 -6.27 2.60
CA LEU A 201 -11.07 -5.86 1.35
C LEU A 201 -11.24 -4.35 1.18
N PHE A 202 -10.15 -3.66 0.87
CA PHE A 202 -10.11 -2.23 0.60
C PHE A 202 -9.67 -2.04 -0.84
N ASP A 203 -10.52 -1.44 -1.66
CA ASP A 203 -10.24 -1.09 -3.05
C ASP A 203 -10.11 0.42 -3.19
N PHE A 204 -8.91 0.87 -3.55
CA PHE A 204 -8.54 2.27 -3.68
C PHE A 204 -8.65 2.79 -5.13
N ASN A 205 -9.28 2.02 -6.03
CA ASN A 205 -9.55 2.49 -7.39
C ASN A 205 -10.57 3.65 -7.37
N PRO A 206 -10.24 4.84 -7.90
CA PRO A 206 -11.17 5.99 -7.92
C PRO A 206 -12.34 5.81 -8.89
N GLY A 207 -12.22 4.95 -9.92
CA GLY A 207 -13.21 4.83 -11.01
C GLY A 207 -14.64 4.52 -10.53
N PRO A 208 -14.85 3.48 -9.70
CA PRO A 208 -16.19 3.13 -9.18
C PRO A 208 -16.71 4.10 -8.10
N ILE A 209 -15.84 4.88 -7.45
CA ILE A 209 -16.21 5.67 -6.26
C ILE A 209 -17.03 6.92 -6.61
N HIS A 210 -16.95 7.39 -7.85
CA HIS A 210 -17.59 8.64 -8.30
C HIS A 210 -19.00 8.46 -8.89
N GLY A 211 -19.45 7.23 -9.17
CA GLY A 211 -20.77 6.96 -9.77
C GLY A 211 -21.83 6.41 -8.81
N ASP A 212 -21.43 5.72 -7.75
CA ASP A 212 -22.34 4.89 -6.94
C ASP A 212 -22.76 5.54 -5.61
N SER A 213 -22.99 6.85 -5.58
CA SER A 213 -23.45 7.56 -4.37
C SER A 213 -24.83 7.10 -3.85
N ASN A 214 -25.54 6.21 -4.55
CA ASN A 214 -26.85 5.70 -4.17
C ASN A 214 -26.92 4.18 -3.93
N LEU A 215 -25.81 3.42 -3.95
CA LEU A 215 -25.83 2.01 -3.55
C LEU A 215 -25.79 1.87 -2.00
N GLY A 216 -26.76 2.49 -1.34
CA GLY A 216 -27.23 2.08 -0.01
C GLY A 216 -28.16 0.86 -0.10
N VAL A 217 -28.04 0.07 -1.17
CA VAL A 217 -28.79 -1.15 -1.36
C VAL A 217 -28.11 -2.21 -0.50
N ASP A 218 -28.71 -2.46 0.67
CA ASP A 218 -28.58 -3.74 1.35
C ASP A 218 -29.15 -4.79 0.37
N GLU A 219 -28.31 -5.23 -0.58
CA GLU A 219 -28.64 -6.35 -1.44
C GLU A 219 -28.90 -7.52 -0.51
N THR A 220 -30.18 -7.80 -0.35
CA THR A 220 -30.74 -8.70 0.63
C THR A 220 -30.46 -10.10 0.12
N GLY A 221 -29.21 -10.56 0.31
CA GLY A 221 -28.74 -11.84 -0.21
C GLY A 221 -27.25 -11.93 -0.49
N SER A 222 -26.48 -10.83 -0.50
CA SER A 222 -25.03 -10.92 -0.69
C SER A 222 -24.32 -11.33 0.61
N ASP A 223 -23.31 -12.22 0.48
CA ASP A 223 -22.47 -12.69 1.59
C ASP A 223 -21.49 -11.61 2.10
N TYR A 224 -21.60 -10.37 1.61
CA TYR A 224 -20.68 -9.28 1.88
C TYR A 224 -21.42 -7.97 2.11
N GLY A 225 -20.84 -7.08 2.93
CA GLY A 225 -21.27 -5.69 3.08
C GLY A 225 -20.27 -4.78 2.39
N VAL A 226 -20.74 -3.84 1.58
CA VAL A 226 -19.90 -2.87 0.88
C VAL A 226 -20.20 -1.47 1.41
N LYS A 227 -19.15 -0.70 1.69
CA LYS A 227 -19.24 0.69 2.14
C LYS A 227 -18.14 1.53 1.48
N ILE A 228 -18.46 2.74 1.04
CA ILE A 228 -17.44 3.71 0.63
C ILE A 228 -16.92 4.44 1.87
N LEU A 229 -15.60 4.41 2.08
CA LEU A 229 -14.90 5.14 3.14
C LEU A 229 -14.26 6.39 2.56
N LYS A 230 -14.92 7.54 2.74
CA LYS A 230 -14.36 8.86 2.41
C LYS A 230 -13.78 9.56 3.63
N GLU A 231 -14.26 9.20 4.81
CA GLU A 231 -13.88 9.92 6.02
C GLU A 231 -12.41 9.70 6.41
N PRO A 232 -11.79 10.73 7.01
CA PRO A 232 -10.47 10.59 7.61
C PRO A 232 -10.46 9.50 8.68
N SER A 233 -9.53 8.56 8.55
CA SER A 233 -9.07 7.73 9.66
C SER A 233 -8.07 8.51 10.50
N VAL A 234 -8.49 8.85 11.72
CA VAL A 234 -7.63 9.48 12.74
C VAL A 234 -6.84 8.39 13.44
N MET A 235 -5.51 8.39 13.29
CA MET A 235 -4.64 7.48 14.04
C MET A 235 -4.48 8.02 15.46
N ARG A 236 -4.88 7.21 16.44
CA ARG A 236 -4.69 7.47 17.87
C ARG A 236 -3.97 6.28 18.44
N SER A 237 -2.68 6.44 18.71
CA SER A 237 -1.92 5.42 19.43
C SER A 237 -0.93 6.12 20.35
N PRO A 238 -0.65 5.49 21.50
CA PRO A 238 0.29 6.05 22.46
C PRO A 238 1.76 5.82 22.04
N GLU A 239 1.99 5.25 20.86
CA GLU A 239 3.31 5.09 20.23
C GLU A 239 3.70 6.27 19.35
N TRP A 240 2.78 7.21 19.07
CA TRP A 240 3.03 8.40 18.26
C TRP A 240 3.02 9.66 19.13
N ALA A 241 3.75 10.70 18.71
CA ALA A 241 3.83 11.96 19.46
C ALA A 241 2.50 12.74 19.49
N GLY A 242 1.56 12.41 18.60
CA GLY A 242 0.25 13.03 18.54
C GLY A 242 -0.73 12.22 17.70
N THR A 243 -1.88 12.83 17.42
CA THR A 243 -2.85 12.29 16.47
C THR A 243 -2.57 12.82 15.08
N PHE A 244 -2.76 11.99 14.07
CA PHE A 244 -2.64 12.42 12.68
C PHE A 244 -3.70 11.77 11.82
N ASP A 245 -4.06 12.48 10.75
CA ASP A 245 -5.14 12.08 9.87
C ASP A 245 -4.61 11.40 8.61
N SER A 246 -5.46 10.55 8.04
CA SER A 246 -5.26 9.88 6.77
C SER A 246 -6.62 9.62 6.14
N SER A 247 -6.82 9.97 4.88
CA SER A 247 -8.15 10.09 4.28
C SER A 247 -8.25 9.49 2.88
N LEU A 248 -7.25 8.72 2.42
CA LEU A 248 -7.27 8.12 1.09
C LEU A 248 -8.59 7.33 0.88
N PRO A 249 -9.49 7.77 -0.02
CA PRO A 249 -10.80 7.14 -0.16
C PRO A 249 -10.70 5.70 -0.65
N CYS A 250 -11.60 4.83 -0.21
CA CYS A 250 -11.67 3.47 -0.70
C CYS A 250 -13.07 2.88 -0.63
N ARG A 251 -13.32 1.86 -1.45
CA ARG A 251 -14.45 0.95 -1.29
C ARG A 251 -14.04 -0.17 -0.35
N HIS A 252 -14.74 -0.30 0.77
CA HIS A 252 -14.50 -1.29 1.81
C HIS A 252 -15.56 -2.38 1.74
N THR A 253 -15.12 -3.62 1.55
CA THR A 253 -15.97 -4.81 1.48
C THR A 253 -15.64 -5.73 2.65
N THR A 254 -16.66 -6.10 3.43
CA THR A 254 -16.53 -6.99 4.59
C THR A 254 -17.37 -8.24 4.39
N THR A 255 -16.82 -9.42 4.62
CA THR A 255 -17.57 -10.70 4.64
C THR A 255 -18.62 -10.71 5.77
N LYS A 256 -19.90 -10.98 5.47
CA LYS A 256 -21.03 -10.98 6.43
C LYS A 256 -21.05 -12.24 7.32
N GLY A 257 -20.51 -13.37 6.88
CA GLY A 257 -20.22 -14.54 7.70
C GLY A 257 -18.72 -14.68 7.93
N GLY A 258 -18.27 -14.82 9.18
CA GLY A 258 -16.90 -15.28 9.41
C GLY A 258 -16.77 -16.69 8.84
N THR A 259 -15.68 -16.98 8.12
CA THR A 259 -15.36 -18.38 7.85
C THR A 259 -15.30 -19.09 9.20
N LYS A 260 -16.05 -20.20 9.35
CA LYS A 260 -15.99 -21.00 10.58
C LYS A 260 -14.55 -21.47 10.84
N ALA A 261 -13.79 -21.69 9.78
CA ALA A 261 -12.37 -21.96 9.82
C ALA A 261 -11.55 -20.69 10.01
N ARG A 262 -10.43 -20.80 10.73
CA ARG A 262 -9.40 -19.77 10.75
C ARG A 262 -8.81 -19.65 9.35
N VAL A 263 -8.52 -18.44 8.89
CA VAL A 263 -7.82 -18.25 7.61
C VAL A 263 -6.33 -18.48 7.86
N SER A 264 -5.65 -19.28 7.04
CA SER A 264 -4.21 -19.48 7.10
C SER A 264 -3.48 -18.54 6.14
N ALA A 265 -3.95 -18.46 4.90
CA ALA A 265 -3.37 -17.61 3.85
C ALA A 265 -4.45 -16.93 3.00
N VAL A 266 -4.06 -15.80 2.40
CA VAL A 266 -4.87 -15.10 1.40
C VAL A 266 -3.98 -14.74 0.23
N MET A 267 -4.53 -14.92 -0.97
CA MET A 267 -3.99 -14.39 -2.20
C MET A 267 -5.06 -13.55 -2.89
N ILE A 268 -4.69 -12.36 -3.32
CA ILE A 268 -5.55 -11.52 -4.16
C ILE A 268 -4.92 -11.40 -5.54
N ASP A 269 -5.76 -11.47 -6.57
CA ASP A 269 -5.40 -11.13 -7.93
C ASP A 269 -6.40 -10.10 -8.50
N GLN A 270 -6.41 -9.98 -9.83
CA GLN A 270 -7.26 -9.04 -10.55
C GLN A 270 -8.77 -9.35 -10.41
N GLU A 271 -9.15 -10.61 -10.24
CA GLU A 271 -10.55 -11.07 -10.36
C GLU A 271 -11.09 -11.72 -9.08
N ARG A 272 -10.20 -12.21 -8.23
CA ARG A 272 -10.59 -13.05 -7.10
C ARG A 272 -9.70 -12.88 -5.90
N VAL A 273 -10.27 -13.20 -4.74
CA VAL A 273 -9.54 -13.51 -3.53
C VAL A 273 -9.57 -15.02 -3.32
N ILE A 274 -8.41 -15.65 -3.22
CA ILE A 274 -8.26 -17.04 -2.79
C ILE A 274 -7.94 -17.03 -1.31
N VAL A 275 -8.81 -17.66 -0.53
CA VAL A 275 -8.67 -17.80 0.92
C VAL A 275 -8.37 -19.25 1.22
N VAL A 276 -7.27 -19.49 1.92
CA VAL A 276 -6.91 -20.82 2.42
C VAL A 276 -7.36 -20.90 3.86
N ALA A 277 -8.23 -21.84 4.18
CA ALA A 277 -8.62 -22.14 5.55
C ALA A 277 -7.54 -23.00 6.24
N GLU A 278 -7.32 -22.73 7.53
CA GLU A 278 -6.50 -23.52 8.45
C GLU A 278 -7.34 -24.74 8.84
N ASP A 279 -7.07 -25.87 8.20
CA ASP A 279 -7.87 -27.07 8.40
C ASP A 279 -7.64 -27.70 9.78
N ARG A 280 -8.72 -28.24 10.34
CA ARG A 280 -8.66 -29.16 11.47
C ARG A 280 -8.90 -30.58 10.92
N GLN A 281 -7.81 -31.23 10.52
CA GLN A 281 -7.64 -32.68 10.40
C GLN A 281 -8.16 -33.44 9.16
N ASP A 282 -8.93 -32.87 8.23
CA ASP A 282 -9.44 -33.64 7.06
C ASP A 282 -8.83 -33.20 5.72
N LEU A 283 -7.66 -33.77 5.40
CA LEU A 283 -6.90 -33.56 4.15
C LEU A 283 -7.65 -33.96 2.86
N SER A 284 -8.87 -34.46 2.94
CA SER A 284 -9.64 -34.99 1.79
C SER A 284 -10.47 -33.94 1.05
N ASN A 285 -10.70 -32.76 1.64
CA ASN A 285 -11.41 -31.66 0.99
C ASN A 285 -10.51 -30.43 0.83
N SER A 286 -10.38 -29.93 -0.40
CA SER A 286 -9.60 -28.74 -0.72
C SER A 286 -10.14 -27.52 0.04
N ASN A 287 -9.41 -27.02 1.05
CA ASN A 287 -9.79 -25.90 1.92
C ASN A 287 -9.63 -24.51 1.29
N PHE A 288 -9.90 -24.40 -0.01
CA PHE A 288 -9.80 -23.16 -0.76
C PHE A 288 -11.20 -22.57 -0.95
N HIS A 289 -11.37 -21.33 -0.53
CA HIS A 289 -12.53 -20.53 -0.86
C HIS A 289 -12.13 -19.46 -1.87
N VAL A 290 -12.83 -19.40 -2.99
CA VAL A 290 -12.65 -18.35 -3.99
C VAL A 290 -13.77 -17.34 -3.81
N LEU A 291 -13.41 -16.11 -3.48
CA LEU A 291 -14.33 -14.98 -3.43
C LEU A 291 -14.18 -14.23 -4.74
N ASN A 292 -15.25 -14.19 -5.54
CA ASN A 292 -15.31 -13.34 -6.74
C ASN A 292 -15.62 -11.91 -6.27
N ILE A 293 -14.84 -10.94 -6.75
CA ILE A 293 -14.89 -9.53 -6.33
C ILE A 293 -15.53 -8.67 -7.41
#